data_AF-A0A7Y4UBH4-F1
#
_entry.id   AF-A0A7Y4UBH4-F1
#
_cell.length_a   1.000
_cell.length_b   1.000
_cell.length_c   1.000
_cell.angle_alpha   90.00
_cell.angle_beta   90.00
_cell.angle_gamma   90.00
#
_symmetry.space_group_name_H-M   'P 1'
#
loop_
_entity.id
_entity.type
_entity.pdbx_description
1 polymer ?
#
loop_
_entity_poly.entity_id
_entity_poly.type
_entity_poly.pdbx_seq_one_letter_code
_entity_poly.pdbx_strand_id
1 'polypeptide(L)'
;MSRLLCLFIIALLWTSCATPGQVGVKTPQSNVPDYPPTLDVTPPRQQAGESAWRALAQEHQLPDTLRCDCDPVLLTPRALPVEAAGRIPIVKKEGFTDLELKEALRHFIEIHARLLGVNAGDTAIGQPELSLVTLSHEGALTRVVYQQRSFAYPLAEGFGKLEFIVSKSGHLLQWHSSLLPNVTLPARATLEASALPERFVNREFTYTNIAGQPLRYRVARTDEVFVKEIVVYPRAAASRLTIHLAYPIVVGLGTTWTVYVDAVTGEELAVKSNFVS
;
A
#
# COMPACT_ATOMS: atom_id res chain seq x y z
N MET A 1 46.89 -12.30 79.01
CA MET A 1 45.44 -12.32 79.33
C MET A 1 44.72 -11.87 78.06
N SER A 2 44.26 -12.80 77.23
CA SER A 2 43.01 -13.58 77.35
C SER A 2 41.80 -12.81 76.80
N ARG A 3 41.37 -13.27 75.60
CA ARG A 3 39.97 -13.37 75.11
C ARG A 3 39.26 -12.03 74.78
N LEU A 4 38.39 -11.89 73.78
CA LEU A 4 37.64 -12.85 72.96
C LEU A 4 37.02 -12.09 71.74
N LEU A 5 36.82 -12.81 70.64
CA LEU A 5 35.66 -12.85 69.73
C LEU A 5 35.10 -11.60 68.99
N CYS A 6 34.92 -11.85 67.68
CA CYS A 6 33.65 -11.81 66.93
C CYS A 6 33.39 -10.72 65.87
N LEU A 7 33.35 -11.24 64.63
CA LEU A 7 32.29 -11.09 63.62
C LEU A 7 32.30 -9.84 62.70
N PHE A 8 32.43 -10.19 61.41
CA PHE A 8 31.46 -9.95 60.35
C PHE A 8 31.83 -8.99 59.20
N ILE A 9 31.65 -9.58 58.01
CA ILE A 9 31.29 -9.02 56.71
C ILE A 9 32.44 -8.53 55.83
N ILE A 10 32.86 -9.48 54.99
CA ILE A 10 33.49 -9.30 53.70
C ILE A 10 32.46 -8.65 52.76
N ALA A 11 32.71 -7.41 52.35
CA ALA A 11 32.07 -6.79 51.19
C ALA A 11 33.15 -6.53 50.13
N LEU A 12 33.32 -7.50 49.24
CA LEU A 12 34.09 -7.38 48.01
C LEU A 12 33.35 -6.40 47.08
N LEU A 13 33.77 -5.13 47.10
CA LEU A 13 33.41 -4.15 46.08
C LEU A 13 34.17 -4.50 44.79
N TRP A 14 33.50 -5.21 43.90
CA TRP A 14 33.95 -5.40 42.52
C TRP A 14 33.76 -4.07 41.79
N THR A 15 34.84 -3.30 41.68
CA THR A 15 34.92 -2.17 40.75
C THR A 15 35.09 -2.73 39.34
N SER A 16 33.96 -3.04 38.68
CA SER A 16 33.93 -3.26 37.24
C SER A 16 34.19 -1.93 36.54
N CYS A 17 35.40 -1.73 36.02
CA CYS A 17 35.68 -0.70 35.03
C CYS A 17 34.84 -0.98 33.80
N ALA A 18 33.78 -0.18 33.60
CA ALA A 18 33.03 -0.15 32.36
C ALA A 18 33.96 0.33 31.25
N THR A 19 34.32 -0.59 30.34
CA THR A 19 34.97 -0.28 29.08
C THR A 19 34.08 0.71 28.31
N PRO A 20 34.60 1.87 27.85
CA PRO A 20 33.83 2.74 26.98
C PRO A 20 33.51 1.96 25.71
N GLY A 21 32.22 1.68 25.49
CA GLY A 21 31.74 1.10 24.25
C GLY A 21 32.19 1.98 23.10
N GLN A 22 32.83 1.37 22.10
CA GLN A 22 33.16 2.04 20.86
C GLN A 22 31.88 2.65 20.31
N VAL A 23 31.82 3.98 20.30
CA VAL A 23 30.82 4.71 19.51
C VAL A 23 31.11 4.30 18.08
N GLY A 24 30.21 3.48 17.51
CA GLY A 24 30.28 3.09 16.12
C GLY A 24 30.38 4.36 15.28
N VAL A 25 31.58 4.64 14.78
CA VAL A 25 31.80 5.65 13.76
C VAL A 25 30.88 5.24 12.62
N LYS A 26 29.86 6.06 12.35
CA LYS A 26 29.13 6.01 11.09
C LYS A 26 30.15 6.29 10.00
N THR A 27 30.78 5.23 9.49
CA THR A 27 31.29 5.23 8.13
C THR A 27 30.13 5.70 7.24
N PRO A 28 30.40 6.41 6.14
CA PRO A 28 29.36 6.72 5.16
C PRO A 28 28.89 5.39 4.56
N GLN A 29 27.94 4.75 5.26
CA GLN A 29 27.25 3.58 4.79
C GLN A 29 26.60 3.98 3.47
N SER A 30 26.84 3.15 2.46
CA SER A 30 26.23 3.21 1.15
C SER A 30 24.79 3.70 1.24
N ASN A 31 24.43 4.69 0.41
CA ASN A 31 23.05 5.10 0.12
C ASN A 31 22.25 3.93 -0.50
N VAL A 32 22.10 2.82 0.21
CA VAL A 32 21.10 1.81 -0.11
C VAL A 32 19.83 2.32 0.55
N PRO A 33 18.80 2.71 -0.23
CA PRO A 33 17.52 3.07 0.33
C PRO A 33 17.04 1.94 1.22
N ASP A 34 16.49 2.26 2.39
CA ASP A 34 15.89 1.28 3.29
C ASP A 34 14.79 0.51 2.51
N TYR A 35 15.04 -0.76 2.26
CA TYR A 35 14.20 -1.61 1.41
C TYR A 35 13.80 -2.89 2.18
N PRO A 36 12.51 -3.28 2.15
CA PRO A 36 11.40 -2.58 1.50
C PRO A 36 11.00 -1.32 2.29
N PRO A 37 10.62 -0.21 1.63
CA PRO A 37 10.04 0.93 2.32
C PRO A 37 8.78 0.51 3.07
N THR A 38 8.65 1.02 4.28
CA THR A 38 7.56 0.69 5.19
C THR A 38 6.71 1.91 5.48
N LEU A 39 5.41 1.67 5.62
CA LEU A 39 4.41 2.66 5.92
C LEU A 39 3.61 2.17 7.13
N ASP A 40 3.92 2.75 8.27
CA ASP A 40 3.27 2.44 9.54
C ASP A 40 2.06 3.34 9.78
N VAL A 41 1.06 2.80 10.46
CA VAL A 41 -0.07 3.57 10.98
C VAL A 41 0.34 4.16 12.33
N THR A 42 0.76 5.42 12.32
CA THR A 42 1.14 6.16 13.53
C THR A 42 0.02 7.10 13.98
N PRO A 43 -0.11 7.40 15.29
CA PRO A 43 -1.13 8.34 15.77
C PRO A 43 -1.10 9.71 15.07
N PRO A 44 0.06 10.34 14.79
CA PRO A 44 0.11 11.60 14.02
C PRO A 44 -0.48 11.45 12.62
N ARG A 45 -0.28 10.30 11.99
CA ARG A 45 -0.76 10.03 10.63
C ARG A 45 -2.28 9.87 10.60
N GLN A 46 -2.82 9.11 11.56
CA GLN A 46 -4.26 8.96 11.76
C GLN A 46 -4.92 10.32 12.02
N GLN A 47 -4.38 11.09 12.97
CA GLN A 47 -4.92 12.41 13.32
C GLN A 47 -4.96 13.36 12.13
N ALA A 48 -3.93 13.33 11.28
CA ALA A 48 -3.89 14.20 10.12
C ALA A 48 -4.88 13.78 9.03
N GLY A 49 -5.04 12.47 8.77
CA GLY A 49 -6.10 11.95 7.88
C GLY A 49 -7.50 12.34 8.36
N GLU A 50 -7.77 12.19 9.66
CA GLU A 50 -9.01 12.65 10.29
C GLU A 50 -9.20 14.16 10.19
N SER A 51 -8.12 14.94 10.33
CA SER A 51 -8.19 16.40 10.20
C SER A 51 -8.49 16.83 8.77
N ALA A 52 -7.91 16.15 7.77
CA ALA A 52 -8.17 16.41 6.36
C ALA A 52 -9.62 16.04 6.00
N TRP A 53 -10.15 14.96 6.57
CA TRP A 53 -11.55 14.58 6.39
C TRP A 53 -12.49 15.60 7.03
N ARG A 54 -12.18 16.05 8.25
CA ARG A 54 -12.96 17.10 8.92
C ARG A 54 -12.95 18.41 8.14
N ALA A 55 -11.82 18.80 7.55
CA ALA A 55 -11.75 19.99 6.70
C ALA A 55 -12.68 19.89 5.48
N LEU A 56 -12.66 18.74 4.77
CA LEU A 56 -13.60 18.48 3.67
C LEU A 56 -15.06 18.51 4.14
N ALA A 57 -15.36 17.88 5.27
CA ALA A 57 -16.71 17.84 5.82
C ALA A 57 -17.22 19.25 6.17
N GLN A 58 -16.38 20.08 6.79
CA GLN A 58 -16.71 21.46 7.12
C GLN A 58 -16.93 22.32 5.86
N GLU A 59 -16.06 22.19 4.86
CA GLU A 59 -16.17 22.92 3.58
C GLU A 59 -17.50 22.64 2.88
N HIS A 60 -17.94 21.38 2.89
CA HIS A 60 -19.20 20.96 2.26
C HIS A 60 -20.38 20.85 3.22
N GLN A 61 -20.27 21.40 4.43
CA GLN A 61 -21.32 21.43 5.45
C GLN A 61 -21.94 20.04 5.70
N LEU A 62 -21.11 19.00 5.70
CA LEU A 62 -21.50 17.63 6.02
C LEU A 62 -21.70 17.49 7.54
N PRO A 63 -22.46 16.48 8.02
CA PRO A 63 -22.72 16.31 9.44
C PRO A 63 -21.43 16.01 10.20
N ASP A 64 -21.20 16.65 11.35
CA ASP A 64 -20.00 16.44 12.19
C ASP A 64 -19.88 14.99 12.75
N THR A 65 -21.01 14.27 12.77
CA THR A 65 -21.06 12.85 13.15
C THR A 65 -20.50 11.93 12.05
N LEU A 66 -20.33 12.43 10.83
CA LEU A 66 -19.85 11.64 9.71
C LEU A 66 -18.39 11.22 9.92
N ARG A 67 -18.13 9.92 9.78
CA ARG A 67 -16.78 9.36 9.86
C ARG A 67 -16.31 8.96 8.47
N CYS A 68 -15.02 9.10 8.21
CA CYS A 68 -14.42 8.58 6.98
C CYS A 68 -14.47 7.05 7.01
N ASP A 69 -14.98 6.43 5.94
CA ASP A 69 -14.65 5.04 5.64
C ASP A 69 -13.29 5.00 4.95
N CYS A 70 -12.24 5.07 5.76
CA CYS A 70 -10.86 5.15 5.32
C CYS A 70 -10.20 3.75 5.33
N ASP A 71 -9.22 3.55 4.45
CA ASP A 71 -8.41 2.34 4.44
C ASP A 71 -7.59 2.27 5.74
N PRO A 72 -7.55 1.11 6.44
CA PRO A 72 -6.94 1.01 7.75
C PRO A 72 -5.43 1.30 7.73
N VAL A 73 -4.75 1.13 6.59
CA VAL A 73 -3.31 1.32 6.48
C VAL A 73 -2.96 2.54 5.64
N LEU A 74 -3.66 2.80 4.53
CA LEU A 74 -3.42 3.98 3.68
C LEU A 74 -4.03 5.25 4.29
N LEU A 75 -5.08 5.11 5.10
CA LEU A 75 -5.85 6.22 5.69
C LEU A 75 -6.48 7.14 4.63
N THR A 76 -6.69 6.62 3.42
CA THR A 76 -7.37 7.27 2.29
C THR A 76 -8.83 6.79 2.21
N PRO A 77 -9.76 7.59 1.65
CA PRO A 77 -11.15 7.17 1.49
C PRO A 77 -11.29 5.89 0.65
N ARG A 78 -11.86 4.83 1.24
CA ARG A 78 -12.26 3.61 0.52
C ARG A 78 -13.62 3.77 -0.13
N ALA A 79 -14.52 4.48 0.54
CA ALA A 79 -15.85 4.79 0.07
C ALA A 79 -16.26 6.17 0.59
N LEU A 80 -17.11 6.85 -0.19
CA LEU A 80 -17.83 8.02 0.30
C LEU A 80 -18.99 7.52 1.18
N PRO A 81 -19.14 8.00 2.43
CA PRO A 81 -20.32 7.70 3.23
C PRO A 81 -21.61 8.08 2.50
N VAL A 82 -22.65 7.26 2.66
CA VAL A 82 -23.93 7.44 1.93
C VAL A 82 -24.55 8.80 2.23
N GLU A 83 -24.39 9.31 3.45
CA GLU A 83 -24.92 10.60 3.90
C GLU A 83 -24.20 11.80 3.26
N ALA A 84 -23.02 11.59 2.65
CA ALA A 84 -22.28 12.59 1.89
C ALA A 84 -22.50 12.51 0.37
N ALA A 85 -23.06 11.39 -0.13
CA ALA A 85 -23.33 11.21 -1.54
C ALA A 85 -24.30 12.29 -2.05
N GLY A 86 -23.94 12.95 -3.13
CA GLY A 86 -24.72 14.02 -3.74
C GLY A 86 -24.61 15.38 -3.03
N ARG A 87 -23.79 15.51 -1.98
CA ARG A 87 -23.64 16.77 -1.22
C ARG A 87 -22.36 17.54 -1.52
N ILE A 88 -21.38 16.89 -2.14
CA ILE A 88 -20.10 17.49 -2.52
C ILE A 88 -20.19 17.89 -3.99
N PRO A 89 -20.32 19.20 -4.32
CA PRO A 89 -20.34 19.63 -5.71
C PRO A 89 -18.93 19.58 -6.30
N ILE A 90 -18.74 18.79 -7.36
CA ILE A 90 -17.54 18.81 -8.20
C ILE A 90 -17.67 19.91 -9.23
N VAL A 91 -18.81 19.95 -9.94
CA VAL A 91 -19.13 20.99 -10.91
C VAL A 91 -20.39 21.72 -10.45
N LYS A 92 -20.33 23.06 -10.38
CA LYS A 92 -21.42 23.91 -9.83
C LYS A 92 -22.53 24.23 -10.85
N LYS A 93 -22.72 23.41 -11.88
CA LYS A 93 -23.75 23.59 -12.91
C LYS A 93 -24.21 22.26 -13.48
N GLU A 94 -25.43 22.21 -13.98
CA GLU A 94 -25.93 21.08 -14.76
C GLU A 94 -25.47 21.17 -16.23
N GLY A 95 -25.46 20.04 -16.93
CA GLY A 95 -25.11 19.99 -18.36
C GLY A 95 -23.66 20.37 -18.66
N PHE A 96 -22.76 20.10 -17.71
CA PHE A 96 -21.32 20.32 -17.89
C PHE A 96 -20.73 19.40 -18.97
N THR A 97 -19.65 19.87 -19.58
CA THR A 97 -18.88 19.09 -20.56
C THR A 97 -17.83 18.21 -19.88
N ASP A 98 -17.33 17.21 -20.59
CA ASP A 98 -16.23 16.37 -20.11
C ASP A 98 -14.97 17.16 -19.74
N LEU A 99 -14.68 18.24 -20.48
CA LEU A 99 -13.55 19.10 -20.20
C LEU A 99 -13.71 19.80 -18.85
N GLU A 100 -14.89 20.35 -18.60
CA GLU A 100 -15.21 21.02 -17.34
C GLU A 100 -15.18 20.05 -16.15
N LEU A 101 -15.68 18.82 -16.34
CA LEU A 101 -15.58 17.78 -15.32
C LEU A 101 -14.12 17.42 -15.03
N LYS A 102 -13.29 17.24 -16.07
CA LYS A 102 -11.87 16.93 -15.91
C LYS A 102 -11.15 18.04 -15.16
N GLU A 103 -11.38 19.30 -15.51
CA GLU A 103 -10.77 20.46 -14.84
C GLU A 103 -11.24 20.60 -13.39
N ALA A 104 -12.53 20.38 -13.13
CA ALA A 104 -13.07 20.42 -11.78
C ALA A 104 -12.51 19.29 -10.90
N LEU A 105 -12.45 18.06 -11.41
CA LEU A 105 -11.84 16.93 -10.69
C LEU A 105 -10.34 17.14 -10.47
N ARG A 106 -9.65 17.69 -11.46
CA ARG A 106 -8.25 18.10 -11.37
C ARG A 106 -8.07 19.04 -10.16
N HIS A 107 -8.83 20.11 -10.10
CA HIS A 107 -8.80 21.05 -8.97
C HIS A 107 -9.20 20.42 -7.64
N PHE A 108 -10.23 19.57 -7.63
CA PHE A 108 -10.66 18.83 -6.44
C PHE A 108 -9.55 17.94 -5.86
N ILE A 109 -8.83 17.21 -6.74
CA ILE A 109 -7.67 16.38 -6.36
C ILE A 109 -6.56 17.24 -5.75
N GLU A 110 -6.28 18.41 -6.33
CA GLU A 110 -5.27 19.36 -5.81
C GLU A 110 -5.60 19.86 -4.41
N ILE A 111 -6.82 20.37 -4.22
CA ILE A 111 -7.27 20.93 -2.93
C ILE A 111 -7.26 19.85 -1.84
N HIS A 112 -7.73 18.65 -2.19
CA HIS A 112 -7.89 17.55 -1.24
C HIS A 112 -6.77 16.50 -1.33
N ALA A 113 -5.60 16.86 -1.85
CA ALA A 113 -4.47 15.93 -2.00
C ALA A 113 -4.08 15.25 -0.67
N ARG A 114 -4.24 15.94 0.46
CA ARG A 114 -4.00 15.39 1.81
C ARG A 114 -4.90 14.21 2.17
N LEU A 115 -6.09 14.09 1.56
CA LEU A 115 -7.00 12.95 1.73
C LEU A 115 -6.61 11.75 0.86
N LEU A 116 -5.85 11.99 -0.21
CA LEU A 116 -5.45 10.98 -1.18
C LEU A 116 -4.12 10.31 -0.85
N GLY A 117 -3.43 10.77 0.20
CA GLY A 117 -2.13 10.25 0.59
C GLY A 117 -1.43 11.16 1.60
N VAL A 118 -0.50 10.57 2.34
CA VAL A 118 0.00 10.99 3.66
C VAL A 118 0.79 12.32 3.68
N ASN A 119 0.31 13.27 4.49
CA ASN A 119 0.95 14.37 5.25
C ASN A 119 2.27 15.04 4.82
N ALA A 120 2.17 16.37 4.71
CA ALA A 120 3.02 17.45 5.29
C ALA A 120 4.55 17.46 5.10
N GLY A 121 5.15 16.54 4.36
CA GLY A 121 6.56 16.61 3.94
C GLY A 121 6.75 15.97 2.57
N ASP A 122 6.77 16.79 1.52
CA ASP A 122 7.23 16.53 0.14
C ASP A 122 6.76 15.27 -0.61
N THR A 123 5.84 14.47 -0.07
CA THR A 123 5.44 13.15 -0.65
C THR A 123 3.95 13.03 -0.95
N ALA A 124 3.23 14.14 -0.99
CA ALA A 124 1.83 14.16 -1.41
C ALA A 124 1.72 13.81 -2.90
N ILE A 125 0.85 12.86 -3.22
CA ILE A 125 0.60 12.46 -4.61
C ILE A 125 -0.13 13.61 -5.30
N GLY A 126 0.58 14.27 -6.22
CA GLY A 126 0.04 15.36 -7.00
C GLY A 126 -0.57 14.88 -8.31
N GLN A 127 -1.25 15.79 -9.03
CA GLN A 127 -1.70 15.54 -10.40
C GLN A 127 -0.67 15.01 -11.38
N PRO A 128 0.62 15.43 -11.40
CA PRO A 128 1.58 14.90 -12.38
C PRO A 128 1.78 13.38 -12.26
N GLU A 129 1.35 12.79 -11.15
CA GLU A 129 1.51 11.38 -10.84
C GLU A 129 0.23 10.57 -11.07
N LEU A 130 -0.85 11.21 -11.52
CA LEU A 130 -2.13 10.57 -11.83
C LEU A 130 -2.47 10.74 -13.30
N SER A 131 -2.67 9.62 -14.00
CA SER A 131 -3.14 9.60 -15.39
C SER A 131 -4.62 9.25 -15.42
N LEU A 132 -5.43 10.06 -16.10
CA LEU A 132 -6.80 9.67 -16.41
C LEU A 132 -6.78 8.44 -17.34
N VAL A 133 -7.44 7.35 -16.94
CA VAL A 133 -7.53 6.10 -17.72
C VAL A 133 -8.94 5.80 -18.21
N THR A 134 -9.97 6.32 -17.52
CA THR A 134 -11.36 6.11 -17.93
C THR A 134 -12.19 7.34 -17.61
N LEU A 135 -12.99 7.77 -18.59
CA LEU A 135 -14.13 8.64 -18.40
C LEU A 135 -15.27 8.01 -19.19
N SER A 136 -16.29 7.52 -18.50
CA SER A 136 -17.42 6.83 -19.12
C SER A 136 -18.74 7.31 -18.53
N HIS A 137 -19.75 7.43 -19.39
CA HIS A 137 -21.10 7.78 -18.97
C HIS A 137 -21.94 6.51 -18.83
N GLU A 138 -22.56 6.35 -17.66
CA GLU A 138 -23.43 5.24 -17.30
C GLU A 138 -24.81 5.83 -16.93
N GLY A 139 -25.61 6.17 -17.96
CA GLY A 139 -26.90 6.82 -17.79
C GLY A 139 -26.77 8.22 -17.19
N ALA A 140 -27.24 8.40 -15.95
CA ALA A 140 -27.17 9.68 -15.23
C ALA A 140 -25.86 9.88 -14.42
N LEU A 141 -24.93 8.94 -14.56
CA LEU A 141 -23.68 8.88 -13.81
C LEU A 141 -22.50 9.01 -14.77
N THR A 142 -21.44 9.67 -14.32
CA THR A 142 -20.14 9.67 -15.02
C THR A 142 -19.10 9.06 -14.10
N ARG A 143 -18.48 7.97 -14.55
CA ARG A 143 -17.38 7.30 -13.86
C ARG A 143 -16.06 7.85 -14.39
N VAL A 144 -15.20 8.26 -13.48
CA VAL A 144 -13.87 8.80 -13.79
C VAL A 144 -12.84 8.01 -13.00
N VAL A 145 -11.86 7.43 -13.69
CA VAL A 145 -10.80 6.61 -13.09
C VAL A 145 -9.45 7.19 -13.47
N TYR A 146 -8.64 7.46 -12.45
CA TYR A 146 -7.23 7.80 -12.55
C TYR A 146 -6.36 6.63 -12.09
N GLN A 147 -5.21 6.46 -12.75
CA GLN A 147 -4.19 5.49 -12.40
C GLN A 147 -2.90 6.22 -12.02
N GLN A 148 -2.30 5.80 -10.92
CA GLN A 148 -1.03 6.29 -10.43
C GLN A 148 0.13 5.87 -11.35
N ARG A 149 1.01 6.82 -11.64
CA ARG A 149 2.16 6.72 -12.55
C ARG A 149 3.48 7.16 -11.90
N SER A 150 3.51 7.38 -10.58
CA SER A 150 4.74 7.78 -9.88
C SER A 150 5.78 6.68 -9.74
N PHE A 151 5.45 5.43 -10.09
CA PHE A 151 6.38 4.30 -10.07
C PHE A 151 6.84 3.91 -11.48
N ALA A 152 8.10 3.45 -11.57
CA ALA A 152 8.67 2.96 -12.83
C ALA A 152 8.04 1.62 -13.29
N TYR A 153 7.46 0.86 -12.37
CA TYR A 153 6.82 -0.42 -12.63
C TYR A 153 5.30 -0.33 -12.35
N PRO A 154 4.48 -1.15 -13.03
CA PRO A 154 3.04 -1.18 -12.77
C PRO A 154 2.73 -1.62 -11.34
N LEU A 155 1.62 -1.09 -10.80
CA LEU A 155 1.13 -1.45 -9.47
C LEU A 155 0.29 -2.73 -9.53
N ALA A 156 0.55 -3.66 -8.61
CA ALA A 156 -0.18 -4.90 -8.50
C ALA A 156 -1.50 -4.75 -7.71
N GLU A 157 -2.37 -5.76 -7.80
CA GLU A 157 -3.52 -5.94 -6.89
C GLU A 157 -4.51 -4.78 -6.82
N GLY A 158 -4.63 -3.99 -7.89
CA GLY A 158 -5.58 -2.88 -7.96
C GLY A 158 -5.18 -1.64 -7.14
N PHE A 159 -3.95 -1.59 -6.64
CA PHE A 159 -3.39 -0.38 -6.05
C PHE A 159 -3.11 0.70 -7.10
N GLY A 160 -2.99 1.95 -6.65
CA GLY A 160 -2.75 3.10 -7.51
C GLY A 160 -3.98 3.58 -8.26
N LYS A 161 -5.18 3.27 -7.79
CA LYS A 161 -6.41 3.69 -8.45
C LYS A 161 -7.08 4.81 -7.64
N LEU A 162 -7.52 5.84 -8.34
CA LEU A 162 -8.42 6.85 -7.79
C LEU A 162 -9.67 6.92 -8.67
N GLU A 163 -10.82 6.69 -8.07
CA GLU A 163 -12.09 6.61 -8.77
C GLU A 163 -13.11 7.56 -8.17
N PHE A 164 -13.83 8.23 -9.06
CA PHE A 164 -14.97 9.08 -8.75
C PHE A 164 -16.18 8.65 -9.58
N ILE A 165 -17.36 8.67 -8.96
CA ILE A 165 -18.63 8.66 -9.68
C ILE A 165 -19.34 9.97 -9.41
N VAL A 166 -19.68 10.70 -10.48
CA VAL A 166 -20.27 12.04 -10.44
C VAL A 166 -21.65 11.99 -11.10
N SER A 167 -22.64 12.65 -10.49
CA SER A 167 -23.98 12.78 -11.05
C SER A 167 -24.00 13.70 -12.28
N LYS A 168 -25.06 13.60 -13.10
CA LYS A 168 -25.34 14.58 -14.17
C LYS A 168 -25.47 16.04 -13.71
N SER A 169 -25.75 16.25 -12.41
CA SER A 169 -25.83 17.56 -11.78
C SER A 169 -24.50 18.03 -11.18
N GLY A 170 -23.42 17.27 -11.39
CA GLY A 170 -22.06 17.66 -11.03
C GLY A 170 -21.68 17.35 -9.58
N HIS A 171 -22.44 16.49 -8.89
CA HIS A 171 -22.19 16.15 -7.49
C HIS A 171 -21.50 14.80 -7.35
N LEU A 172 -20.59 14.69 -6.40
CA LEU A 172 -19.89 13.46 -6.09
C LEU A 172 -20.83 12.45 -5.43
N LEU A 173 -20.90 11.24 -5.99
CA LEU A 173 -21.74 10.14 -5.50
C LEU A 173 -20.90 9.02 -4.88
N GLN A 174 -19.73 8.73 -5.46
CA GLN A 174 -18.80 7.75 -4.92
C GLN A 174 -17.37 8.23 -5.08
N TRP A 175 -16.53 7.85 -4.13
CA TRP A 175 -15.09 8.10 -4.12
C TRP A 175 -14.39 6.88 -3.56
N HIS A 176 -13.40 6.38 -4.30
CA HIS A 176 -12.50 5.33 -3.86
C HIS A 176 -11.03 5.70 -4.17
N SER A 177 -10.12 5.46 -3.23
CA SER A 177 -8.68 5.68 -3.41
C SER A 177 -7.86 4.52 -2.84
N SER A 178 -7.04 3.90 -3.70
CA SER A 178 -6.03 2.90 -3.36
C SER A 178 -4.60 3.40 -3.67
N LEU A 179 -4.42 4.72 -3.67
CA LEU A 179 -3.15 5.36 -4.01
C LEU A 179 -2.07 5.06 -2.96
N LEU A 180 -0.83 4.89 -3.40
CA LEU A 180 0.31 4.64 -2.52
C LEU A 180 1.16 5.90 -2.37
N PRO A 181 1.72 6.18 -1.17
CA PRO A 181 2.65 7.29 -1.03
C PRO A 181 3.87 7.10 -1.95
N ASN A 182 4.45 8.20 -2.41
CA ASN A 182 5.68 8.14 -3.18
C ASN A 182 6.82 7.69 -2.29
N VAL A 183 7.39 6.54 -2.64
CA VAL A 183 8.54 5.96 -1.97
C VAL A 183 9.62 5.68 -3.00
N THR A 184 10.88 5.82 -2.60
CA THR A 184 12.00 5.44 -3.46
C THR A 184 12.13 3.93 -3.47
N LEU A 185 12.01 3.33 -4.64
CA LEU A 185 12.28 1.91 -4.88
C LEU A 185 13.59 1.75 -5.67
N PRO A 186 14.27 0.60 -5.55
CA PRO A 186 15.41 0.28 -6.40
C PRO A 186 15.05 0.39 -7.89
N ALA A 187 15.96 0.92 -8.70
CA ALA A 187 15.70 1.12 -10.13
C ALA A 187 15.69 -0.18 -10.94
N ARG A 188 16.22 -1.28 -10.38
CA ARG A 188 16.35 -2.59 -11.03
C ARG A 188 16.19 -3.70 -10.01
N ALA A 189 15.68 -4.85 -10.48
CA ALA A 189 15.75 -6.10 -9.76
C ALA A 189 17.21 -6.52 -9.54
N THR A 190 17.47 -7.17 -8.42
CA THR A 190 18.75 -7.84 -8.15
C THR A 190 18.70 -9.31 -8.58
N LEU A 191 17.49 -9.89 -8.57
CA LEU A 191 17.26 -11.26 -8.96
C LEU A 191 16.98 -11.37 -10.46
N GLU A 192 17.66 -12.30 -11.13
CA GLU A 192 17.42 -12.60 -12.55
C GLU A 192 16.14 -13.43 -12.73
N ALA A 193 15.24 -12.96 -13.59
CA ALA A 193 13.94 -13.61 -13.82
C ALA A 193 14.07 -15.05 -14.34
N SER A 194 15.10 -15.34 -15.14
CA SER A 194 15.34 -16.65 -15.74
C SER A 194 15.71 -17.74 -14.73
N ALA A 195 16.19 -17.38 -13.55
CA ALA A 195 16.54 -18.32 -12.48
C ALA A 195 15.34 -18.73 -11.61
N LEU A 196 14.20 -18.04 -11.74
CA LEU A 196 13.03 -18.29 -10.89
C LEU A 196 12.30 -19.61 -11.19
N PRO A 197 12.05 -20.03 -12.45
CA PRO A 197 11.25 -21.22 -12.74
C PRO A 197 11.73 -22.49 -12.06
N GLU A 198 13.06 -22.68 -11.97
CA GLU A 198 13.66 -23.87 -11.36
C GLU A 198 13.32 -24.00 -9.87
N ARG A 199 13.14 -22.87 -9.16
CA ARG A 199 12.76 -22.86 -7.73
C ARG A 199 11.37 -23.45 -7.46
N PHE A 200 10.52 -23.54 -8.48
CA PHE A 200 9.14 -23.99 -8.35
C PHE A 200 8.96 -25.45 -8.75
N VAL A 201 9.94 -26.08 -9.40
CA VAL A 201 9.85 -27.51 -9.74
C VAL A 201 9.79 -28.34 -8.47
N ASN A 202 8.89 -29.32 -8.43
CA ASN A 202 8.53 -30.13 -7.27
C ASN A 202 7.82 -29.41 -6.11
N ARG A 203 7.53 -28.11 -6.23
CA ARG A 203 6.73 -27.41 -5.24
C ARG A 203 5.29 -27.91 -5.27
N GLU A 204 4.69 -28.07 -4.09
CA GLU A 204 3.28 -28.43 -3.94
C GLU A 204 2.43 -27.21 -3.58
N PHE A 205 1.25 -27.13 -4.21
CA PHE A 205 0.20 -26.17 -3.92
C PHE A 205 -1.07 -26.92 -3.50
N THR A 206 -1.74 -26.42 -2.47
CA THR A 206 -2.99 -27.00 -1.96
C THR A 206 -4.17 -26.13 -2.37
N TYR A 207 -5.28 -26.75 -2.74
CA TYR A 207 -6.54 -26.07 -3.01
C TYR A 207 -7.73 -26.93 -2.64
N THR A 208 -8.91 -26.33 -2.49
CA THR A 208 -10.14 -27.04 -2.15
C THR A 208 -11.00 -27.15 -3.41
N ASN A 209 -11.56 -28.34 -3.68
CA ASN A 209 -12.51 -28.52 -4.77
C ASN A 209 -13.94 -28.08 -4.37
N ILE A 210 -14.87 -28.10 -5.32
CA ILE A 210 -16.28 -27.72 -5.10
C ILE A 210 -16.95 -28.59 -4.01
N ALA A 211 -16.46 -29.80 -3.77
CA ALA A 211 -16.93 -30.71 -2.73
C ALA A 211 -16.26 -30.48 -1.36
N GLY A 212 -15.45 -29.42 -1.19
CA GLY A 212 -14.78 -29.11 0.07
C GLY A 212 -13.56 -29.98 0.37
N GLN A 213 -13.11 -30.83 -0.57
CA GLN A 213 -11.98 -31.72 -0.35
C GLN A 213 -10.65 -31.03 -0.72
N PRO A 214 -9.60 -31.17 0.11
CA PRO A 214 -8.29 -30.65 -0.21
C PRO A 214 -7.62 -31.51 -1.30
N LEU A 215 -7.25 -30.85 -2.40
CA LEU A 215 -6.45 -31.39 -3.48
C LEU A 215 -5.05 -30.78 -3.46
N ARG A 216 -4.08 -31.51 -4.02
CA ARG A 216 -2.70 -31.07 -4.17
C ARG A 216 -2.31 -31.02 -5.63
N TYR A 217 -1.54 -30.00 -5.99
CA TYR A 217 -0.92 -29.84 -7.29
C TYR A 217 0.59 -29.76 -7.09
N ARG A 218 1.36 -30.62 -7.77
CA ARG A 218 2.82 -30.59 -7.74
C ARG A 218 3.32 -30.15 -9.10
N VAL A 219 4.14 -29.11 -9.13
CA VAL A 219 4.79 -28.62 -10.35
C VAL A 219 5.78 -29.68 -10.82
N ALA A 220 5.56 -30.25 -12.01
CA ALA A 220 6.43 -31.31 -12.51
C ALA A 220 7.58 -30.76 -13.36
N ARG A 221 7.33 -29.68 -14.11
CA ARG A 221 8.26 -29.14 -15.10
C ARG A 221 8.29 -27.61 -15.08
N THR A 222 9.38 -27.04 -15.58
CA THR A 222 9.59 -25.58 -15.64
C THR A 222 8.68 -24.88 -16.64
N ASP A 223 8.17 -25.58 -17.66
CA ASP A 223 7.23 -25.04 -18.66
C ASP A 223 5.84 -24.72 -18.06
N GLU A 224 5.56 -25.18 -16.84
CA GLU A 224 4.36 -24.85 -16.08
C GLU A 224 4.51 -23.54 -15.27
N VAL A 225 5.68 -22.90 -15.32
CA VAL A 225 6.03 -21.74 -14.51
C VAL A 225 6.34 -20.56 -15.42
N PHE A 226 5.50 -19.53 -15.33
CA PHE A 226 5.60 -18.32 -16.15
C PHE A 226 5.88 -17.09 -15.28
N VAL A 227 7.05 -16.48 -15.48
CA VAL A 227 7.45 -15.25 -14.78
C VAL A 227 6.95 -14.04 -15.57
N LYS A 228 6.08 -13.23 -14.96
CA LYS A 228 5.60 -11.96 -15.52
C LYS A 228 6.58 -10.82 -15.28
N GLU A 229 6.31 -9.68 -15.92
CA GLU A 229 7.04 -8.44 -15.69
C GLU A 229 7.00 -7.99 -14.22
N ILE A 230 8.06 -7.28 -13.81
CA ILE A 230 8.19 -6.74 -12.45
C ILE A 230 7.02 -5.80 -12.17
N VAL A 231 6.47 -5.89 -10.97
CA VAL A 231 5.42 -5.02 -10.44
C VAL A 231 5.85 -4.39 -9.13
N VAL A 232 5.26 -3.25 -8.79
CA VAL A 232 5.24 -2.76 -7.41
C VAL A 232 4.14 -3.52 -6.66
N TYR A 233 4.53 -4.24 -5.61
CA TYR A 233 3.65 -5.09 -4.81
C TYR A 233 3.54 -4.56 -3.37
N PRO A 234 2.40 -3.94 -3.01
CA PRO A 234 2.13 -3.53 -1.64
C PRO A 234 1.66 -4.73 -0.81
N ARG A 235 2.34 -5.00 0.29
CA ARG A 235 2.00 -6.06 1.24
C ARG A 235 1.50 -5.43 2.54
N ALA A 236 0.20 -5.53 2.77
CA ALA A 236 -0.42 -5.07 4.01
C ALA A 236 -0.36 -6.16 5.07
N ALA A 237 0.10 -5.82 6.27
CA ALA A 237 0.11 -6.67 7.45
C ALA A 237 -0.35 -5.85 8.67
N ALA A 238 -1.56 -6.12 9.15
CA ALA A 238 -2.21 -5.43 10.27
C ALA A 238 -2.18 -3.89 10.14
N SER A 239 -1.22 -3.22 10.77
CA SER A 239 -1.04 -1.76 10.83
C SER A 239 0.17 -1.25 10.04
N ARG A 240 0.73 -2.09 9.17
CA ARG A 240 1.92 -1.79 8.37
C ARG A 240 1.68 -2.17 6.92
N LEU A 241 2.12 -1.32 6.01
CA LEU A 241 2.24 -1.62 4.59
C LEU A 241 3.73 -1.61 4.22
N THR A 242 4.20 -2.66 3.57
CA THR A 242 5.53 -2.68 2.96
C THR A 242 5.38 -2.66 1.44
N ILE A 243 6.21 -1.90 0.75
CA ILE A 243 6.12 -1.75 -0.71
C ILE A 243 7.34 -2.42 -1.33
N HIS A 244 7.10 -3.48 -2.11
CA HIS A 244 8.14 -4.31 -2.70
C HIS A 244 8.19 -4.15 -4.21
N LEU A 245 9.33 -4.45 -4.82
CA LEU A 245 9.39 -4.86 -6.22
C LEU A 245 9.26 -6.38 -6.26
N ALA A 246 8.36 -6.89 -7.09
CA ALA A 246 8.08 -8.32 -7.13
C ALA A 246 7.97 -8.84 -8.56
N TYR A 247 8.39 -10.08 -8.76
CA TYR A 247 8.01 -10.89 -9.90
C TYR A 247 6.71 -11.64 -9.59
N PRO A 248 5.62 -11.41 -10.35
CA PRO A 248 4.45 -12.27 -10.33
C PRO A 248 4.77 -13.54 -11.12
N ILE A 249 4.74 -14.69 -10.46
CA ILE A 249 5.05 -15.98 -11.06
C ILE A 249 3.75 -16.79 -11.13
N VAL A 250 3.26 -17.02 -12.34
CA VAL A 250 2.09 -17.87 -12.58
C VAL A 250 2.56 -19.32 -12.66
N VAL A 251 1.94 -20.17 -11.86
CA VAL A 251 2.30 -21.59 -11.74
C VAL A 251 1.07 -22.45 -12.03
N GLY A 252 1.21 -23.43 -12.92
CA GLY A 252 0.19 -24.43 -13.24
C GLY A 252 -0.36 -24.34 -14.67
N LEU A 253 -0.98 -25.42 -15.15
CA LEU A 253 -1.50 -25.53 -16.53
C LEU A 253 -3.03 -25.38 -16.67
N GLY A 254 -3.78 -25.56 -15.58
CA GLY A 254 -5.25 -25.42 -15.59
C GLY A 254 -5.71 -24.64 -14.36
N THR A 255 -5.55 -25.24 -13.19
CA THR A 255 -5.61 -24.54 -11.91
C THR A 255 -4.30 -23.79 -11.73
N THR A 256 -4.34 -22.47 -11.64
CA THR A 256 -3.12 -21.65 -11.54
C THR A 256 -3.04 -20.87 -10.25
N TRP A 257 -1.80 -20.65 -9.79
CA TRP A 257 -1.47 -19.76 -8.69
C TRP A 257 -0.61 -18.62 -9.18
N THR A 258 -0.73 -17.45 -8.56
CA THR A 258 0.22 -16.36 -8.70
C THR A 258 1.04 -16.27 -7.42
N VAL A 259 2.35 -16.49 -7.52
CA VAL A 259 3.31 -16.34 -6.43
C VAL A 259 4.09 -15.06 -6.64
N TYR A 260 4.05 -14.15 -5.68
CA TYR A 260 4.84 -12.92 -5.71
C TYR A 260 6.17 -13.17 -5.02
N VAL A 261 7.26 -13.02 -5.75
CA VAL A 261 8.64 -13.13 -5.22
C VAL A 261 9.31 -11.78 -5.28
N ASP A 262 9.87 -11.33 -4.16
CA ASP A 262 10.62 -10.08 -4.07
C ASP A 262 11.80 -10.10 -5.06
N ALA A 263 11.82 -9.13 -5.97
CA ALA A 263 12.80 -9.03 -7.03
C ALA A 263 14.18 -8.53 -6.55
N VAL A 264 14.28 -8.12 -5.29
CA VAL A 264 15.51 -7.65 -4.63
C VAL A 264 16.04 -8.70 -3.67
N THR A 265 15.19 -9.25 -2.79
CA THR A 265 15.61 -10.21 -1.76
C THR A 265 15.43 -11.67 -2.15
N GLY A 266 14.57 -11.96 -3.12
CA GLY A 266 14.19 -13.33 -3.51
C GLY A 266 13.23 -14.03 -2.53
N GLU A 267 12.73 -13.31 -1.51
CA GLU A 267 11.73 -13.78 -0.55
C GLU A 267 10.37 -13.97 -1.24
N GLU A 268 9.62 -14.99 -0.82
CA GLU A 268 8.23 -15.13 -1.21
C GLU A 268 7.33 -14.20 -0.39
N LEU A 269 6.61 -13.31 -1.08
CA LEU A 269 5.76 -12.30 -0.46
C LEU A 269 4.33 -12.79 -0.25
N ALA A 270 3.78 -13.50 -1.24
CA ALA A 270 2.42 -14.02 -1.20
C ALA A 270 2.18 -15.12 -2.25
N VAL A 271 1.18 -15.96 -1.99
CA VAL A 271 0.64 -16.96 -2.93
C VAL A 271 -0.86 -16.75 -3.04
N LYS A 272 -1.37 -16.67 -4.28
CA LYS A 272 -2.80 -16.50 -4.55
C LYS A 272 -3.27 -17.56 -5.54
N SER A 273 -4.44 -18.15 -5.28
CA SER A 273 -5.16 -18.96 -6.26
C SER A 273 -5.84 -18.06 -7.30
N ASN A 274 -5.73 -18.40 -8.58
CA ASN A 274 -6.35 -17.62 -9.68
C ASN A 274 -7.74 -18.15 -10.07
N PHE A 275 -8.33 -19.03 -9.27
CA PHE A 275 -9.63 -19.63 -9.52
C PHE A 275 -10.59 -19.24 -8.39
N VAL A 276 -11.87 -19.09 -8.75
CA VAL A 276 -12.94 -18.70 -7.83
C VAL A 276 -13.23 -19.89 -6.92
N SER A 277 -13.12 -19.70 -5.61
CA SER A 277 -13.62 -20.61 -4.58
C SER A 277 -15.13 -20.47 -4.41
#